data_AF-A0A6A2FRJ2-F1
#
_entry.id   AF-A0A6A2FRJ2-F1
#
_cell.length_a   1.000
_cell.length_b   1.000
_cell.length_c   1.000
_cell.angle_alpha   90.00
_cell.angle_beta   90.00
_cell.angle_gamma   90.00
#
_symmetry.space_group_name_H-M   'P 1'
#
loop_
_entity.id
_entity.type
_entity.pdbx_description
1 polymer ?
#
loop_
_entity_poly.entity_id
_entity_poly.type
_entity_poly.pdbx_seq_one_letter_code
_entity_poly.pdbx_strand_id
1 'polypeptide(L)'
;MVPAANAVDPVSDDFSGGMNLTLWTRVDPAGDATFGASGNNTRNAYIDITVPCCASHEPYVTENAPRMMQNISNVSFEVELSMEGVFHTATLEEGFIVEESNGNYLRFDLNFGTDLRSYAGTFVNNSVTARHNNLVKSGGYTTDVPLKMRINRNVSHWTLSYSHNGSAWVEGSNFTYVANISKIGFYAGNLANTPERTMHFDYFFNNASRIEDEDPVINVSYFTVSGYVYNVLGAGIAGSRIDLNGTYDFSDAAGYYEFPDMTNGTYPAVVRGISFENYSENLVIAGTTQKDFVLIETSKQLNNEVKMIAYVLLLIAFLFINVFVKKNFFIPGASMSYAAWFGFTQIDHSDPHAYLLSGMVILVVAACGYSFIMSLLNNRGNIK
;
A
#
# COMPACT_ATOMS: atom_id res chain seq x y z
N MET A 1 58.07 -4.09 -17.66
CA MET A 1 56.91 -4.08 -16.75
C MET A 1 55.69 -4.17 -17.62
N VAL A 2 54.90 -5.23 -17.49
CA VAL A 2 53.56 -5.28 -18.09
C VAL A 2 52.73 -4.24 -17.34
N PRO A 3 51.99 -3.33 -18.01
CA PRO A 3 51.08 -2.43 -17.32
C PRO A 3 50.15 -3.28 -16.45
N ALA A 4 49.96 -2.90 -15.19
CA ALA A 4 48.91 -3.51 -14.38
C ALA A 4 47.61 -3.39 -15.19
N ALA A 5 46.90 -4.50 -15.38
CA ALA A 5 45.57 -4.46 -15.99
C ALA A 5 44.75 -3.42 -15.21
N ASN A 6 44.08 -2.51 -15.92
CA ASN A 6 43.19 -1.55 -15.27
C ASN A 6 42.19 -2.34 -14.44
N ALA A 7 42.10 -2.02 -13.15
CA ALA A 7 41.12 -2.63 -12.28
C ALA A 7 39.71 -2.29 -12.80
N VAL A 8 38.83 -3.29 -12.76
CA VAL A 8 37.43 -3.17 -13.17
C VAL A 8 36.59 -3.01 -11.91
N ASP A 9 36.05 -1.82 -11.70
CA ASP A 9 35.09 -1.55 -10.63
C ASP A 9 33.69 -2.05 -11.01
N PRO A 10 32.78 -2.26 -10.03
CA PRO A 10 31.36 -2.45 -10.33
C PRO A 10 30.84 -1.26 -11.15
N VAL A 11 30.05 -1.52 -12.19
CA VAL A 11 29.48 -0.50 -13.06
C VAL A 11 28.04 -0.24 -12.64
N SER A 12 27.70 1.04 -12.46
CA SER A 12 26.32 1.45 -12.22
C SER A 12 25.43 1.17 -13.42
N ASP A 13 24.19 0.75 -13.15
CA ASP A 13 23.14 0.48 -14.13
C ASP A 13 21.80 0.85 -13.49
N ASP A 14 21.07 1.77 -14.12
CA ASP A 14 19.72 2.19 -13.70
C ASP A 14 18.63 1.36 -14.39
N PHE A 15 19.01 0.41 -15.26
CA PHE A 15 18.11 -0.48 -15.97
C PHE A 15 17.04 0.18 -16.87
N SER A 16 17.08 1.51 -17.00
CA SER A 16 16.24 2.33 -17.89
C SER A 16 16.21 1.79 -19.33
N GLY A 17 17.37 1.39 -19.86
CA GLY A 17 17.52 0.79 -21.19
C GLY A 17 17.16 -0.69 -21.29
N GLY A 18 16.86 -1.34 -20.16
CA GLY A 18 16.66 -2.78 -20.03
C GLY A 18 17.94 -3.58 -19.83
N MET A 19 17.84 -4.88 -20.08
CA MET A 19 18.92 -5.83 -19.80
C MET A 19 20.14 -5.67 -20.72
N ASN A 20 21.24 -5.16 -20.17
CA ASN A 20 22.53 -5.10 -20.85
C ASN A 20 23.37 -6.38 -20.63
N LEU A 21 23.21 -7.36 -21.51
CA LEU A 21 23.96 -8.64 -21.43
C LEU A 21 25.45 -8.54 -21.78
N THR A 22 25.95 -7.37 -22.18
CA THR A 22 27.40 -7.14 -22.31
C THR A 22 28.04 -6.80 -20.96
N LEU A 23 27.24 -6.27 -20.03
CA LEU A 23 27.64 -5.95 -18.66
C LEU A 23 27.27 -7.09 -17.71
N TRP A 24 26.05 -7.60 -17.82
CA TRP A 24 25.48 -8.58 -16.90
C TRP A 24 25.49 -10.00 -17.47
N THR A 25 25.90 -10.94 -16.63
CA THR A 25 25.78 -12.37 -16.89
C THR A 25 24.64 -12.95 -16.07
N ARG A 26 23.71 -13.64 -16.75
CA ARG A 26 22.69 -14.46 -16.09
C ARG A 26 23.32 -15.74 -15.55
N VAL A 27 23.05 -16.04 -14.29
CA VAL A 27 23.40 -17.30 -13.67
C VAL A 27 22.12 -17.91 -13.12
N ASP A 28 21.78 -19.08 -13.63
CA ASP A 28 20.60 -19.85 -13.23
C ASP A 28 21.02 -21.30 -13.00
N PRO A 29 21.39 -21.64 -11.75
CA PRO A 29 21.88 -22.98 -11.43
C PRO A 29 20.82 -24.08 -11.60
N ALA A 30 19.55 -23.75 -11.37
CA ALA A 30 18.42 -24.68 -11.50
C ALA A 30 17.92 -24.78 -12.95
N GLY A 31 18.08 -23.72 -13.74
CA GLY A 31 17.73 -23.67 -15.16
C GLY A 31 16.23 -23.51 -15.42
N ASP A 32 15.48 -23.07 -14.42
CA ASP A 32 14.03 -22.91 -14.44
C ASP A 32 13.55 -21.48 -14.10
N ALA A 33 14.48 -20.55 -13.84
CA ALA A 33 14.16 -19.14 -13.64
C ALA A 33 14.01 -18.40 -14.98
N THR A 34 13.19 -17.34 -14.98
CA THR A 34 13.09 -16.45 -16.14
C THR A 34 13.61 -15.06 -15.82
N PHE A 35 14.37 -14.49 -16.75
CA PHE A 35 14.96 -13.16 -16.63
C PHE A 35 14.33 -12.23 -17.66
N GLY A 36 13.86 -11.07 -17.22
CA GLY A 36 13.21 -10.07 -18.06
C GLY A 36 13.65 -8.65 -17.73
N ALA A 37 13.06 -7.71 -18.45
CA ALA A 37 13.06 -6.31 -18.08
C ALA A 37 11.65 -5.77 -18.32
N SER A 38 11.19 -4.89 -17.43
CA SER A 38 9.89 -4.25 -17.52
C SER A 38 10.04 -2.74 -17.36
N GLY A 39 9.08 -1.99 -17.90
CA GLY A 39 9.07 -0.53 -17.78
C GLY A 39 10.23 0.20 -18.48
N ASN A 40 10.96 -0.45 -19.41
CA ASN A 40 12.08 0.17 -20.10
C ASN A 40 11.70 1.52 -20.75
N ASN A 41 12.61 2.49 -20.64
CA ASN A 41 12.43 3.88 -21.06
C ASN A 41 11.28 4.60 -20.34
N THR A 42 10.88 4.10 -19.17
CA THR A 42 9.99 4.79 -18.25
C THR A 42 10.72 5.14 -16.96
N ARG A 43 10.07 5.88 -16.04
CA ARG A 43 10.59 6.18 -14.69
C ARG A 43 10.56 5.01 -13.70
N ASN A 44 9.98 3.90 -14.15
CA ASN A 44 9.81 2.69 -13.35
C ASN A 44 10.34 1.54 -14.20
N ALA A 45 11.64 1.54 -14.47
CA ALA A 45 12.30 0.47 -15.23
C ALA A 45 12.91 -0.55 -14.27
N TYR A 46 12.78 -1.83 -14.61
CA TYR A 46 13.26 -2.92 -13.76
C TYR A 46 13.96 -4.01 -14.54
N ILE A 47 14.93 -4.66 -13.90
CA ILE A 47 15.27 -6.04 -14.21
C ILE A 47 14.38 -6.96 -13.39
N ASP A 48 13.76 -7.91 -14.09
CA ASP A 48 12.85 -8.88 -13.50
C ASP A 48 13.54 -10.24 -13.38
N ILE A 49 13.50 -10.84 -12.19
CA ILE A 49 13.85 -12.24 -11.99
C ILE A 49 12.63 -12.97 -11.46
N THR A 50 12.06 -13.87 -12.27
CA THR A 50 10.96 -14.73 -11.84
C THR A 50 11.52 -16.06 -11.36
N VAL A 51 11.28 -16.35 -10.09
CA VAL A 51 11.69 -17.59 -9.44
C VAL A 51 10.49 -18.53 -9.38
N PRO A 52 10.57 -19.72 -10.00
CA PRO A 52 9.45 -20.64 -10.08
C PRO A 52 9.09 -21.22 -8.73
N CYS A 53 7.89 -21.81 -8.66
CA CYS A 53 7.46 -22.45 -7.44
C CYS A 53 8.26 -23.72 -7.13
N CYS A 54 8.00 -24.18 -5.92
CA CYS A 54 8.04 -25.57 -5.51
C CYS A 54 9.44 -26.09 -5.14
N ALA A 55 10.48 -25.79 -5.91
CA ALA A 55 11.87 -26.00 -5.50
C ALA A 55 12.42 -24.82 -4.68
N SER A 56 13.45 -25.06 -3.86
CA SER A 56 14.19 -23.98 -3.19
C SER A 56 15.25 -23.42 -4.14
N HIS A 57 15.34 -22.09 -4.20
CA HIS A 57 16.32 -21.33 -4.97
C HIS A 57 17.14 -20.42 -4.05
N GLU A 58 17.59 -20.94 -2.91
CA GLU A 58 18.43 -20.19 -1.99
C GLU A 58 19.91 -20.29 -2.40
N PRO A 59 20.74 -19.25 -2.16
CA PRO A 59 22.18 -19.36 -2.11
C PRO A 59 22.61 -19.65 -0.66
N TYR A 60 22.30 -20.85 -0.17
CA TYR A 60 22.62 -21.27 1.21
C TYR A 60 23.37 -22.61 1.23
N VAL A 61 22.68 -23.75 1.21
CA VAL A 61 23.34 -25.08 1.17
C VAL A 61 23.96 -25.34 -0.21
N THR A 62 23.25 -24.91 -1.25
CA THR A 62 23.67 -24.88 -2.63
C THR A 62 23.56 -23.43 -3.09
N GLU A 63 24.45 -22.96 -3.95
CA GLU A 63 24.41 -21.59 -4.49
C GLU A 63 23.36 -21.47 -5.60
N ASN A 64 22.10 -21.84 -5.30
CA ASN A 64 21.06 -22.17 -6.28
C ASN A 64 20.24 -20.97 -6.77
N ALA A 65 20.42 -19.81 -6.15
CA ALA A 65 19.64 -18.63 -6.51
C ALA A 65 19.94 -18.12 -7.94
N PRO A 66 18.91 -17.84 -8.75
CA PRO A 66 19.08 -17.10 -9.99
C PRO A 66 19.57 -15.67 -9.70
N ARG A 67 20.55 -15.22 -10.50
CA ARG A 67 21.27 -13.97 -10.24
C ARG A 67 21.82 -13.32 -11.51
N MET A 68 22.04 -12.01 -11.42
CA MET A 68 22.67 -11.18 -12.44
C MET A 68 24.03 -10.72 -11.93
N MET A 69 25.11 -11.07 -12.63
CA MET A 69 26.49 -10.88 -12.14
C MET A 69 27.34 -10.03 -13.11
N GLN A 70 28.13 -9.11 -12.56
CA GLN A 70 29.23 -8.42 -13.24
C GLN A 70 30.57 -9.08 -12.88
N ASN A 71 31.49 -9.15 -13.85
CA ASN A 71 32.89 -9.45 -13.55
C ASN A 71 33.60 -8.18 -13.08
N ILE A 72 34.28 -8.26 -11.95
CA ILE A 72 35.03 -7.14 -11.36
C ILE A 72 36.43 -7.57 -10.95
N SER A 73 37.31 -6.59 -10.73
CA SER A 73 38.60 -6.82 -10.08
C SER A 73 38.45 -6.91 -8.56
N ASN A 74 39.48 -7.43 -7.89
CA ASN A 74 39.52 -7.50 -6.44
C ASN A 74 39.82 -6.11 -5.82
N VAL A 75 38.80 -5.25 -5.77
CA VAL A 75 38.88 -3.85 -5.33
C VAL A 75 37.94 -3.56 -4.16
N SER A 76 38.16 -2.42 -3.50
CA SER A 76 37.20 -1.83 -2.56
C SER A 76 36.08 -1.12 -3.35
N PHE A 77 34.85 -1.21 -2.87
CA PHE A 77 33.68 -0.61 -3.53
C PHE A 77 32.57 -0.32 -2.52
N GLU A 78 31.65 0.57 -2.87
CA GLU A 78 30.36 0.71 -2.20
C GLU A 78 29.27 0.63 -3.27
N VAL A 79 28.39 -0.36 -3.16
CA VAL A 79 27.27 -0.54 -4.11
C VAL A 79 25.94 -0.49 -3.39
N GLU A 80 24.92 -0.04 -4.12
CA GLU A 80 23.54 0.12 -3.68
C GLU A 80 22.59 -0.55 -4.66
N LEU A 81 21.56 -1.22 -4.13
CA LEU A 81 20.52 -1.92 -4.87
C LEU A 81 19.17 -1.41 -4.39
N SER A 82 18.28 -1.08 -5.34
CA SER A 82 16.87 -0.79 -5.09
C SER A 82 16.03 -1.99 -5.53
N MET A 83 15.19 -2.47 -4.62
CA MET A 83 14.32 -3.64 -4.81
C MET A 83 12.89 -3.19 -4.60
N GLU A 84 12.06 -3.42 -5.62
CA GLU A 84 10.66 -3.05 -5.64
C GLU A 84 9.76 -4.28 -5.65
N GLY A 85 8.58 -4.13 -5.06
CA GLY A 85 7.58 -5.17 -5.05
C GLY A 85 6.69 -5.14 -3.82
N VAL A 86 5.48 -5.67 -3.98
CA VAL A 86 4.58 -5.85 -2.84
C VAL A 86 4.91 -7.19 -2.19
N PHE A 87 5.83 -7.13 -1.22
CA PHE A 87 6.27 -8.31 -0.49
C PHE A 87 5.14 -8.81 0.40
N HIS A 88 4.46 -9.86 -0.03
CA HIS A 88 3.39 -10.48 0.74
C HIS A 88 3.83 -11.88 1.17
N THR A 89 4.33 -11.97 2.41
CA THR A 89 4.34 -13.18 3.26
C THR A 89 5.03 -14.42 2.69
N ALA A 90 5.78 -14.29 1.62
CA ALA A 90 6.45 -15.39 0.96
C ALA A 90 7.85 -15.54 1.54
N THR A 91 8.28 -16.77 1.71
CA THR A 91 9.64 -17.15 2.09
C THR A 91 10.61 -16.84 0.95
N LEU A 92 10.81 -15.55 0.72
CA LEU A 92 11.64 -14.96 -0.33
C LEU A 92 12.90 -14.34 0.28
N GLU A 93 13.91 -14.16 -0.55
CA GLU A 93 15.15 -13.50 -0.19
C GLU A 93 15.74 -12.81 -1.41
N GLU A 94 16.17 -11.56 -1.22
CA GLU A 94 16.71 -10.72 -2.28
C GLU A 94 17.87 -9.90 -1.72
N GLY A 95 18.90 -9.70 -2.56
CA GLY A 95 20.04 -8.87 -2.19
C GLY A 95 21.25 -9.16 -3.06
N PHE A 96 22.44 -9.04 -2.47
CA PHE A 96 23.72 -9.19 -3.16
C PHE A 96 24.35 -10.57 -2.97
N ILE A 97 25.01 -11.03 -4.03
CA ILE A 97 26.05 -12.05 -3.97
C ILE A 97 27.37 -11.43 -4.44
N VAL A 98 28.43 -11.68 -3.67
CA VAL A 98 29.80 -11.30 -4.03
C VAL A 98 30.66 -12.57 -4.08
N GLU A 99 31.10 -12.97 -5.27
CA GLU A 99 31.80 -14.24 -5.49
C GLU A 99 33.32 -14.03 -5.55
N GLU A 100 34.04 -14.89 -4.83
CA GLU A 100 35.45 -15.19 -5.13
C GLU A 100 35.53 -16.30 -6.18
N SER A 101 34.79 -17.38 -5.94
CA SER A 101 34.68 -18.56 -6.82
C SER A 101 33.44 -19.38 -6.47
N ASN A 102 33.13 -20.41 -7.26
CA ASN A 102 31.99 -21.30 -6.99
C ASN A 102 32.02 -21.87 -5.57
N GLY A 103 30.97 -21.60 -4.78
CA GLY A 103 30.88 -22.00 -3.37
C GLY A 103 31.73 -21.21 -2.38
N ASN A 104 32.45 -20.17 -2.83
CA ASN A 104 33.17 -19.23 -1.98
C ASN A 104 32.66 -17.81 -2.28
N TYR A 105 31.71 -17.35 -1.48
CA TYR A 105 31.00 -16.10 -1.72
C TYR A 105 30.54 -15.45 -0.41
N LEU A 106 30.18 -14.17 -0.51
CA LEU A 106 29.44 -13.47 0.52
C LEU A 106 28.00 -13.28 0.04
N ARG A 107 27.07 -13.46 0.96
CA ARG A 107 25.64 -13.24 0.77
C ARG A 107 25.18 -12.11 1.67
N PHE A 108 24.43 -11.17 1.13
CA PHE A 108 23.77 -10.10 1.87
C PHE A 108 22.34 -9.99 1.38
N ASP A 109 21.36 -10.01 2.29
CA ASP A 109 19.97 -10.01 1.87
C ASP A 109 19.01 -9.41 2.89
N LEU A 110 17.86 -9.04 2.35
CA LEU A 110 16.63 -8.95 3.09
C LEU A 110 15.84 -10.23 2.81
N ASN A 111 15.51 -10.95 3.88
CA ASN A 111 14.68 -12.15 3.80
C ASN A 111 13.33 -11.93 4.48
N PHE A 112 12.32 -12.52 3.86
CA PHE A 112 10.93 -12.39 4.21
C PHE A 112 10.45 -13.72 4.76
N GLY A 113 9.78 -13.67 5.91
CA GLY A 113 9.11 -14.83 6.51
C GLY A 113 8.01 -14.35 7.43
N THR A 114 8.03 -14.81 8.68
CA THR A 114 7.18 -14.21 9.73
C THR A 114 7.57 -12.76 10.02
N ASP A 115 8.84 -12.43 9.81
CA ASP A 115 9.41 -11.11 9.99
C ASP A 115 10.24 -10.73 8.76
N LEU A 116 10.50 -9.44 8.58
CA LEU A 116 11.57 -8.96 7.71
C LEU A 116 12.88 -9.00 8.50
N ARG A 117 13.92 -9.60 7.92
CA ARG A 117 15.25 -9.66 8.53
C ARG A 117 16.31 -9.22 7.55
N SER A 118 17.41 -8.70 8.10
CA SER A 118 18.64 -8.43 7.36
C SER A 118 19.65 -9.52 7.71
N TYR A 119 20.34 -10.04 6.70
CA TYR A 119 21.28 -11.13 6.85
C TYR A 119 22.60 -10.81 6.14
N ALA A 120 23.71 -11.28 6.72
CA ALA A 120 24.99 -11.37 6.05
C ALA A 120 25.68 -12.69 6.41
N GLY A 121 26.20 -13.38 5.40
CA GLY A 121 26.87 -14.66 5.55
C GLY A 121 28.10 -14.77 4.66
N THR A 122 29.12 -15.48 5.14
CA THR A 122 30.30 -15.83 4.35
C THR A 122 30.33 -17.33 4.12
N PHE A 123 30.59 -17.76 2.89
CA PHE A 123 30.56 -19.17 2.48
C PHE A 123 31.96 -19.61 2.07
N VAL A 124 32.40 -20.76 2.57
CA VAL A 124 33.63 -21.43 2.15
C VAL A 124 33.29 -22.86 1.77
N ASN A 125 33.47 -23.23 0.51
CA ASN A 125 33.02 -24.50 -0.06
C ASN A 125 31.54 -24.81 0.27
N ASN A 126 30.65 -23.83 0.09
CA ASN A 126 29.22 -23.86 0.45
C ASN A 126 28.93 -24.01 1.96
N SER A 127 29.95 -23.99 2.82
CA SER A 127 29.75 -23.97 4.27
C SER A 127 29.60 -22.55 4.76
N VAL A 128 28.45 -22.26 5.37
CA VAL A 128 28.10 -20.92 5.85
C VAL A 128 28.72 -20.60 7.20
N THR A 129 29.11 -19.34 7.37
CA THR A 129 29.29 -18.67 8.66
C THR A 129 28.40 -17.43 8.68
N ALA A 130 27.34 -17.45 9.49
CA ALA A 130 26.49 -16.28 9.68
C ALA A 130 27.30 -15.18 10.36
N ARG A 131 27.36 -14.00 9.73
CA ARG A 131 27.98 -12.79 10.28
C ARG A 131 26.94 -11.90 10.94
N HIS A 132 25.71 -11.96 10.43
CA HIS A 132 24.61 -11.13 10.86
C HIS A 132 23.27 -11.80 10.53
N ASN A 133 22.30 -11.65 11.41
CA ASN A 133 20.92 -12.07 11.16
C ASN A 133 19.97 -11.36 12.14
N ASN A 134 19.61 -10.10 11.87
CA ASN A 134 18.82 -9.29 12.80
C ASN A 134 17.41 -9.00 12.27
N LEU A 135 16.48 -8.86 13.22
CA LEU A 135 15.13 -8.41 12.96
C LEU A 135 15.15 -6.97 12.44
N VAL A 136 14.50 -6.74 11.31
CA VAL A 136 14.25 -5.39 10.77
C VAL A 136 12.86 -4.92 11.19
N LYS A 137 11.83 -5.73 10.92
CA LYS A 137 10.45 -5.44 11.29
C LYS A 137 9.68 -6.73 11.52
N SER A 138 8.87 -6.76 12.57
CA SER A 138 8.08 -7.94 12.92
C SER A 138 6.72 -8.00 12.21
N GLY A 139 6.18 -9.21 12.08
CA GLY A 139 4.74 -9.43 11.85
C GLY A 139 4.27 -9.31 10.40
N GLY A 140 4.95 -9.96 9.46
CA GLY A 140 4.60 -9.94 8.04
C GLY A 140 4.80 -8.55 7.45
N TYR A 141 5.95 -8.33 6.82
CA TYR A 141 6.26 -7.02 6.25
C TYR A 141 5.57 -6.85 4.90
N THR A 142 4.74 -5.80 4.79
CA THR A 142 4.22 -5.29 3.52
C THR A 142 4.65 -3.83 3.41
N THR A 143 5.03 -3.41 2.23
CA THR A 143 5.44 -2.03 1.99
C THR A 143 5.13 -1.65 0.55
N ASP A 144 4.71 -0.40 0.37
CA ASP A 144 4.56 0.23 -0.94
C ASP A 144 5.78 1.13 -1.23
N VAL A 145 6.84 1.04 -0.40
CA VAL A 145 8.09 1.77 -0.62
C VAL A 145 9.23 0.84 -1.02
N PRO A 146 10.13 1.27 -1.92
CA PRO A 146 11.29 0.48 -2.30
C PRO A 146 12.15 0.11 -1.10
N LEU A 147 12.60 -1.15 -1.08
CA LEU A 147 13.63 -1.61 -0.16
C LEU A 147 14.99 -1.30 -0.77
N LYS A 148 15.88 -0.70 0.01
CA LYS A 148 17.24 -0.40 -0.45
C LYS A 148 18.26 -1.15 0.37
N MET A 149 19.29 -1.66 -0.29
CA MET A 149 20.43 -2.30 0.34
C MET A 149 21.71 -1.66 -0.14
N ARG A 150 22.67 -1.48 0.75
CA ARG A 150 24.01 -0.99 0.44
C ARG A 150 25.05 -1.87 1.09
N ILE A 151 26.07 -2.26 0.35
CA ILE A 151 27.25 -2.92 0.89
C ILE A 151 28.48 -2.07 0.60
N ASN A 152 29.33 -1.91 1.62
CA ASN A 152 30.63 -1.26 1.48
C ASN A 152 31.72 -2.27 1.83
N ARG A 153 32.66 -2.44 0.92
CA ARG A 153 33.87 -3.20 1.10
C ARG A 153 35.06 -2.27 1.11
N ASN A 154 35.78 -2.25 2.24
CA ASN A 154 37.10 -1.66 2.33
C ASN A 154 38.15 -2.73 2.62
N VAL A 155 38.77 -3.25 1.56
CA VAL A 155 39.74 -4.37 1.58
C VAL A 155 39.14 -5.65 2.16
N SER A 156 39.15 -5.78 3.50
CA SER A 156 38.60 -6.91 4.24
C SER A 156 37.49 -6.50 5.21
N HIS A 157 37.19 -5.22 5.34
CA HIS A 157 36.08 -4.73 6.16
C HIS A 157 34.83 -4.65 5.29
N TRP A 158 33.73 -5.18 5.81
CA TRP A 158 32.45 -5.24 5.14
C TRP A 158 31.39 -4.61 6.03
N THR A 159 30.59 -3.74 5.45
CA THR A 159 29.37 -3.25 6.09
C THR A 159 28.17 -3.51 5.19
N LEU A 160 27.04 -3.82 5.84
CA LEU A 160 25.72 -3.90 5.22
C LEU A 160 24.88 -2.80 5.85
N SER A 161 24.24 -1.98 5.02
CA SER A 161 23.21 -1.04 5.42
C SER A 161 21.95 -1.27 4.59
N TYR A 162 20.79 -0.93 5.13
CA TYR A 162 19.52 -1.06 4.42
C TYR A 162 18.57 0.10 4.74
N SER A 163 17.60 0.33 3.86
CA SER A 163 16.45 1.19 4.08
C SER A 163 15.17 0.40 3.83
N HIS A 164 14.24 0.45 4.78
CA HIS A 164 12.93 -0.20 4.69
C HIS A 164 11.76 0.80 4.69
N ASN A 165 12.07 2.10 4.57
CA ASN A 165 11.11 3.20 4.55
C ASN A 165 11.46 4.23 3.46
N GLY A 166 12.30 3.84 2.50
CA GLY A 166 12.75 4.66 1.38
C GLY A 166 13.66 5.85 1.71
N SER A 167 13.89 6.18 2.98
CA SER A 167 14.54 7.44 3.38
C SER A 167 15.61 7.28 4.46
N ALA A 168 15.38 6.47 5.48
CA ALA A 168 16.33 6.25 6.57
C ALA A 168 17.21 5.04 6.27
N TRP A 169 18.52 5.21 6.43
CA TRP A 169 19.50 4.14 6.36
C TRP A 169 19.82 3.61 7.75
N VAL A 170 19.84 2.28 7.88
CA VAL A 170 20.21 1.56 9.10
C VAL A 170 21.40 0.67 8.81
N GLU A 171 22.45 0.74 9.63
CA GLU A 171 23.55 -0.22 9.58
C GLU A 171 23.05 -1.58 10.08
N GLY A 172 23.08 -2.58 9.21
CA GLY A 172 22.75 -3.96 9.52
C GLY A 172 23.94 -4.69 10.12
N SER A 173 25.07 -4.73 9.42
CA SER A 173 26.24 -5.52 9.83
C SER A 173 27.55 -4.79 9.62
N ASN A 174 28.56 -5.18 10.41
CA ASN A 174 29.94 -4.72 10.30
C ASN A 174 30.87 -5.86 10.73
N PHE A 175 31.68 -6.37 9.80
CA PHE A 175 32.58 -7.51 10.07
C PHE A 175 33.82 -7.48 9.18
N THR A 176 34.78 -8.34 9.51
CA THR A 176 35.98 -8.57 8.71
C THR A 176 35.96 -9.93 8.04
N TYR A 177 36.30 -9.96 6.76
CA TYR A 177 36.46 -11.16 5.96
C TYR A 177 37.38 -10.88 4.76
N VAL A 178 38.42 -11.68 4.60
CA VAL A 178 39.35 -11.60 3.46
C VAL A 178 38.85 -12.52 2.37
N ALA A 179 38.64 -11.98 1.18
CA ALA A 179 38.24 -12.71 -0.01
C ALA A 179 38.89 -12.10 -1.24
N ASN A 180 39.19 -12.94 -2.24
CA ASN A 180 39.69 -12.49 -3.53
C ASN A 180 38.53 -12.37 -4.52
N ILE A 181 37.83 -11.25 -4.48
CA ILE A 181 36.59 -11.05 -5.22
C ILE A 181 36.86 -11.02 -6.73
N SER A 182 35.99 -11.69 -7.49
CA SER A 182 36.00 -11.72 -8.95
C SER A 182 34.67 -11.32 -9.58
N LYS A 183 33.56 -11.42 -8.84
CA LYS A 183 32.23 -11.02 -9.32
C LYS A 183 31.37 -10.41 -8.22
N ILE A 184 30.41 -9.61 -8.65
CA ILE A 184 29.37 -9.06 -7.80
C ILE A 184 28.06 -9.02 -8.58
N GLY A 185 26.95 -9.20 -7.88
CA GLY A 185 25.64 -9.12 -8.50
C GLY A 185 24.52 -9.14 -7.49
N PHE A 186 23.31 -9.14 -8.01
CA PHE A 186 22.09 -9.25 -7.23
C PHE A 186 21.34 -10.54 -7.58
N TYR A 187 20.57 -11.04 -6.63
CA TYR A 187 19.89 -12.31 -6.74
C TYR A 187 18.47 -12.24 -6.19
N ALA A 188 17.68 -13.22 -6.63
CA ALA A 188 16.33 -13.47 -6.21
C ALA A 188 16.23 -14.94 -5.79
N GLY A 189 15.71 -15.22 -4.59
CA GLY A 189 15.61 -16.57 -4.05
C GLY A 189 14.30 -16.83 -3.32
N ASN A 190 13.96 -18.10 -3.19
CA ASN A 190 12.78 -18.55 -2.46
C ASN A 190 13.04 -19.90 -1.75
N LEU A 191 12.28 -20.18 -0.70
CA LEU A 191 12.23 -21.51 -0.09
C LEU A 191 11.33 -22.45 -0.90
N ALA A 192 11.49 -23.76 -0.67
CA ALA A 192 10.62 -24.76 -1.26
C ALA A 192 9.13 -24.51 -0.93
N ASN A 193 8.26 -24.81 -1.89
CA ASN A 193 6.81 -24.54 -1.84
C ASN A 193 6.42 -23.06 -1.72
N THR A 194 7.35 -22.12 -1.90
CA THR A 194 6.98 -20.73 -2.14
C THR A 194 6.30 -20.64 -3.51
N PRO A 195 5.16 -19.95 -3.65
CA PRO A 195 4.58 -19.69 -4.96
C PRO A 195 5.56 -18.96 -5.87
N GLU A 196 5.41 -19.12 -7.19
CA GLU A 196 6.20 -18.36 -8.16
C GLU A 196 6.07 -16.85 -7.91
N ARG A 197 7.19 -16.14 -7.99
CA ARG A 197 7.26 -14.70 -7.76
C ARG A 197 8.25 -14.06 -8.72
N THR A 198 7.92 -12.86 -9.14
CA THR A 198 8.83 -11.97 -9.86
C THR A 198 9.32 -10.91 -8.89
N MET A 199 10.64 -10.75 -8.83
CA MET A 199 11.32 -9.72 -8.08
C MET A 199 11.76 -8.62 -9.04
N HIS A 200 11.55 -7.36 -8.64
CA HIS A 200 11.86 -6.19 -9.46
C HIS A 200 13.07 -5.47 -8.88
N PHE A 201 14.13 -5.34 -9.69
CA PHE A 201 15.34 -4.60 -9.34
C PHE A 201 15.38 -3.34 -10.17
N ASP A 202 15.34 -2.20 -9.50
CA ASP A 202 15.18 -0.87 -10.07
C ASP A 202 16.54 -0.28 -10.49
N TYR A 203 17.55 -0.37 -9.62
CA TYR A 203 18.92 -0.03 -10.01
C TYR A 203 19.97 -0.83 -9.26
N PHE A 204 21.15 -0.94 -9.86
CA PHE A 204 22.40 -1.31 -9.20
C PHE A 204 23.40 -0.16 -9.38
N PHE A 205 23.77 0.52 -8.30
CA PHE A 205 24.71 1.63 -8.38
C PHE A 205 26.01 1.35 -7.65
N ASN A 206 27.11 1.67 -8.28
CA ASN A 206 28.36 1.95 -7.60
C ASN A 206 28.36 3.41 -7.14
N ASN A 207 28.42 3.65 -5.84
CA ASN A 207 28.34 5.00 -5.27
C ASN A 207 29.55 5.89 -5.64
N ALA A 208 30.66 5.32 -6.12
CA ALA A 208 31.77 6.10 -6.68
C ALA A 208 31.49 6.61 -8.11
N SER A 209 30.46 6.09 -8.79
CA SER A 209 30.09 6.42 -10.17
C SER A 209 28.57 6.31 -10.36
N ARG A 210 27.81 6.97 -9.49
CA ARG A 210 26.34 6.93 -9.52
C ARG A 210 25.82 7.57 -10.82
N ILE A 211 24.71 7.05 -11.33
CA ILE A 211 23.95 7.70 -12.40
C ILE A 211 23.11 8.81 -11.74
N GLU A 212 23.27 10.05 -12.22
CA GLU A 212 22.66 11.24 -11.60
C GLU A 212 21.18 11.42 -11.99
N ASP A 213 20.85 11.11 -13.23
CA ASP A 213 19.47 11.07 -13.75
C ASP A 213 19.12 9.60 -13.90
N GLU A 214 18.61 9.00 -12.83
CA GLU A 214 18.10 7.62 -12.85
C GLU A 214 16.78 7.61 -13.63
N ASP A 215 16.68 6.65 -14.55
CA ASP A 215 15.59 6.53 -15.51
C ASP A 215 15.40 7.80 -16.37
N PRO A 216 16.47 8.23 -17.07
CA PRO A 216 16.39 9.41 -17.91
C PRO A 216 15.39 9.12 -19.03
N VAL A 217 14.34 9.91 -19.05
CA VAL A 217 13.20 9.66 -19.91
C VAL A 217 13.55 10.05 -21.34
N ILE A 218 13.77 9.06 -22.21
CA ILE A 218 13.98 9.30 -23.64
C ILE A 218 12.62 9.33 -24.36
N ASN A 219 12.21 10.52 -24.81
CA ASN A 219 11.05 10.75 -25.69
C ASN A 219 9.65 10.38 -25.16
N VAL A 220 9.46 10.28 -23.84
CA VAL A 220 8.13 10.16 -23.24
C VAL A 220 7.81 11.45 -22.47
N SER A 221 6.69 12.09 -22.79
CA SER A 221 6.19 13.20 -21.99
C SER A 221 5.41 12.65 -20.80
N TYR A 222 5.91 12.95 -19.61
CA TYR A 222 5.21 12.72 -18.36
C TYR A 222 4.36 13.93 -17.99
N PHE A 223 3.22 13.64 -17.39
CA PHE A 223 2.22 14.61 -17.02
C PHE A 223 1.75 14.33 -15.60
N THR A 224 1.56 15.39 -14.83
CA THR A 224 0.89 15.28 -13.53
C THR A 224 -0.60 15.22 -13.78
N VAL A 225 -1.27 14.24 -13.17
CA VAL A 225 -2.72 14.26 -13.01
C VAL A 225 -3.03 14.59 -11.56
N SER A 226 -3.75 15.66 -11.30
CA SER A 226 -4.16 16.01 -9.96
C SER A 226 -5.59 16.53 -9.93
N GLY A 227 -6.16 16.64 -8.74
CA GLY A 227 -7.47 17.24 -8.56
C GLY A 227 -8.07 16.84 -7.23
N TYR A 228 -9.39 16.94 -7.13
CA TYR A 228 -10.08 16.74 -5.88
C TYR A 228 -11.23 15.73 -5.98
N VAL A 229 -11.44 14.98 -4.91
CA VAL A 229 -12.63 14.15 -4.72
C VAL A 229 -13.60 14.89 -3.80
N TYR A 230 -14.76 15.23 -4.32
CA TYR A 230 -15.82 15.94 -3.59
C TYR A 230 -17.08 15.08 -3.42
N ASN A 231 -17.89 15.42 -2.42
CA ASN A 231 -19.29 15.00 -2.41
C ASN A 231 -20.16 15.97 -3.23
N VAL A 232 -21.44 15.65 -3.40
CA VAL A 232 -22.40 16.49 -4.12
C VAL A 232 -22.61 17.90 -3.55
N LEU A 233 -22.14 18.15 -2.32
CA LEU A 233 -22.19 19.45 -1.64
C LEU A 233 -20.89 20.25 -1.81
N GLY A 234 -19.88 19.72 -2.51
CA GLY A 234 -18.58 20.36 -2.73
C GLY A 234 -17.61 20.22 -1.55
N ALA A 235 -17.90 19.37 -0.56
CA ALA A 235 -16.97 19.08 0.52
C ALA A 235 -15.97 17.99 0.08
N GLY A 236 -14.68 18.20 0.36
CA GLY A 236 -13.62 17.23 0.08
C GLY A 236 -13.82 15.93 0.84
N ILE A 237 -13.60 14.80 0.16
CA ILE A 237 -13.72 13.46 0.75
C ILE A 237 -12.31 12.92 0.97
N ALA A 238 -11.90 12.84 2.23
CA ALA A 238 -10.60 12.29 2.61
C ALA A 238 -10.55 10.77 2.54
N GLY A 239 -9.38 10.21 2.17
CA GLY A 239 -9.14 8.78 2.12
C GLY A 239 -9.89 8.06 0.99
N SER A 240 -10.36 8.78 -0.03
CA SER A 240 -10.88 8.16 -1.25
C SER A 240 -9.73 7.53 -2.01
N ARG A 241 -9.88 6.29 -2.47
CA ARG A 241 -8.89 5.64 -3.33
C ARG A 241 -9.19 5.96 -4.79
N ILE A 242 -8.24 6.58 -5.48
CA ILE A 242 -8.27 6.78 -6.93
C ILE A 242 -7.34 5.72 -7.54
N ASP A 243 -7.80 5.00 -8.55
CA ASP A 243 -7.02 4.00 -9.28
C ASP A 243 -7.00 4.37 -10.77
N LEU A 244 -5.81 4.55 -11.35
CA LEU A 244 -5.57 4.82 -12.75
C LEU A 244 -4.77 3.65 -13.33
N ASN A 245 -5.47 2.67 -13.92
CA ASN A 245 -4.86 1.50 -14.57
C ASN A 245 -3.87 0.70 -13.69
N GLY A 246 -4.19 0.50 -12.40
CA GLY A 246 -3.36 -0.28 -11.47
C GLY A 246 -2.46 0.55 -10.57
N THR A 247 -2.15 1.80 -10.93
CA THR A 247 -1.53 2.79 -10.03
C THR A 247 -2.62 3.45 -9.19
N TYR A 248 -2.42 3.66 -7.90
CA TYR A 248 -3.42 4.30 -7.04
C TYR A 248 -2.83 5.38 -6.14
N ASP A 249 -3.69 6.31 -5.74
CA ASP A 249 -3.41 7.32 -4.72
C ASP A 249 -4.62 7.49 -3.79
N PHE A 250 -4.40 8.06 -2.61
CA PHE A 250 -5.46 8.38 -1.65
C PHE A 250 -5.61 9.88 -1.47
N SER A 251 -6.85 10.35 -1.50
CA SER A 251 -7.12 11.76 -1.29
C SER A 251 -6.81 12.22 0.14
N ASP A 252 -6.26 13.43 0.26
CA ASP A 252 -5.93 14.06 1.54
C ASP A 252 -7.16 14.59 2.31
N ALA A 253 -6.95 15.32 3.40
CA ALA A 253 -8.03 15.90 4.21
C ALA A 253 -8.94 16.89 3.44
N ALA A 254 -8.43 17.54 2.40
CA ALA A 254 -9.17 18.44 1.53
C ALA A 254 -9.77 17.72 0.31
N GLY A 255 -9.51 16.41 0.16
CA GLY A 255 -9.91 15.61 -0.98
C GLY A 255 -8.92 15.65 -2.14
N TYR A 256 -7.75 16.29 -1.99
CA TYR A 256 -6.73 16.41 -3.04
C TYR A 256 -6.04 15.07 -3.30
N TYR A 257 -5.78 14.75 -4.57
CA TYR A 257 -4.98 13.61 -4.99
C TYR A 257 -4.00 14.02 -6.09
N GLU A 258 -2.92 13.27 -6.26
CA GLU A 258 -1.92 13.51 -7.30
C GLU A 258 -1.26 12.22 -7.79
N PHE A 259 -1.24 12.06 -9.11
CA PHE A 259 -0.45 11.07 -9.82
C PHE A 259 0.67 11.80 -10.56
N PRO A 260 1.88 11.86 -10.00
CA PRO A 260 3.03 12.28 -10.77
C PRO A 260 3.32 11.24 -11.86
N ASP A 261 3.95 11.70 -12.94
CA ASP A 261 4.54 10.81 -13.94
C ASP A 261 3.57 9.89 -14.70
N MET A 262 2.41 10.41 -15.08
CA MET A 262 1.50 9.73 -16.01
C MET A 262 1.93 9.96 -17.46
N THR A 263 1.86 8.93 -18.31
CA THR A 263 2.19 9.05 -19.74
C THR A 263 0.97 9.46 -20.56
N ASN A 264 1.19 9.88 -21.82
CA ASN A 264 0.10 10.13 -22.76
C ASN A 264 -0.67 8.82 -23.00
N GLY A 265 -1.98 8.80 -22.74
CA GLY A 265 -2.77 7.59 -22.87
C GLY A 265 -4.21 7.74 -22.40
N THR A 266 -4.95 6.63 -22.48
CA THR A 266 -6.29 6.53 -21.92
C THR A 266 -6.27 5.52 -20.78
N TYR A 267 -6.67 5.95 -19.59
CA TYR A 267 -6.58 5.20 -18.33
C TYR A 267 -7.98 4.93 -17.79
N PRO A 268 -8.35 3.68 -17.50
CA PRO A 268 -9.54 3.41 -16.71
C PRO A 268 -9.33 3.98 -15.29
N ALA A 269 -10.12 4.98 -14.95
CA ALA A 269 -10.16 5.60 -13.64
C ALA A 269 -11.27 4.98 -12.79
N VAL A 270 -10.95 4.54 -11.58
CA VAL A 270 -11.92 4.06 -10.60
C VAL A 270 -11.71 4.79 -9.27
N VAL A 271 -12.77 5.38 -8.73
CA VAL A 271 -12.72 6.13 -7.47
C VAL A 271 -13.66 5.49 -6.45
N ARG A 272 -13.16 5.26 -5.24
CA ARG A 272 -13.89 4.62 -4.15
C ARG A 272 -13.76 5.42 -2.87
N GLY A 273 -14.88 5.86 -2.31
CA GLY A 273 -14.97 6.51 -1.01
C GLY A 273 -15.78 5.66 -0.02
N ILE A 274 -15.42 5.69 1.26
CA ILE A 274 -16.19 4.97 2.30
C ILE A 274 -17.58 5.58 2.42
N SER A 275 -18.62 4.74 2.34
CA SER A 275 -20.03 5.17 2.33
C SER A 275 -20.47 5.91 1.06
N PHE A 276 -19.68 5.88 -0.01
CA PHE A 276 -20.05 6.41 -1.32
C PHE A 276 -20.19 5.30 -2.37
N GLU A 277 -20.97 5.56 -3.40
CA GLU A 277 -21.02 4.72 -4.59
C GLU A 277 -19.69 4.82 -5.37
N ASN A 278 -19.25 3.70 -5.94
CA ASN A 278 -18.03 3.69 -6.75
C ASN A 278 -18.25 4.49 -8.03
N TYR A 279 -17.26 5.28 -8.42
CA TYR A 279 -17.23 6.02 -9.66
C TYR A 279 -16.23 5.38 -10.63
N SER A 280 -16.53 5.38 -11.93
CA SER A 280 -15.59 4.91 -12.96
C SER A 280 -15.75 5.66 -14.28
N GLU A 281 -14.63 6.03 -14.91
CA GLU A 281 -14.60 6.60 -16.27
C GLU A 281 -13.27 6.28 -16.97
N ASN A 282 -13.16 6.57 -18.27
CA ASN A 282 -11.87 6.56 -18.95
C ASN A 282 -11.31 7.99 -18.98
N LEU A 283 -10.13 8.19 -18.38
CA LEU A 283 -9.42 9.46 -18.36
C LEU A 283 -8.38 9.50 -19.49
N VAL A 284 -8.45 10.50 -20.36
CA VAL A 284 -7.43 10.74 -21.38
C VAL A 284 -6.41 11.73 -20.83
N ILE A 285 -5.15 11.31 -20.80
CA ILE A 285 -4.02 12.13 -20.39
C ILE A 285 -3.24 12.45 -21.65
N ALA A 286 -3.15 13.72 -22.01
CA ALA A 286 -2.34 14.19 -23.15
C ALA A 286 -1.45 15.40 -22.77
N GLY A 287 -1.41 15.70 -21.47
CA GLY A 287 -0.89 16.92 -20.85
C GLY A 287 -1.07 16.84 -19.34
N THR A 288 -0.44 17.76 -18.58
CA THR A 288 -0.78 17.97 -17.16
C THR A 288 -2.29 18.20 -17.07
N THR A 289 -2.98 17.32 -16.36
CA THR A 289 -4.44 17.23 -16.38
C THR A 289 -4.98 17.44 -14.98
N GLN A 290 -5.80 18.47 -14.79
CA GLN A 290 -6.59 18.60 -13.58
C GLN A 290 -7.93 17.89 -13.76
N LYS A 291 -8.27 16.97 -12.86
CA LYS A 291 -9.52 16.22 -12.91
C LYS A 291 -10.14 16.12 -11.51
N ASP A 292 -11.37 16.58 -11.38
CA ASP A 292 -12.13 16.40 -10.14
C ASP A 292 -13.13 15.25 -10.30
N PHE A 293 -13.37 14.54 -9.20
CA PHE A 293 -14.37 13.48 -9.09
C PHE A 293 -15.43 13.87 -8.06
N VAL A 294 -16.70 13.60 -8.38
CA VAL A 294 -17.80 13.83 -7.46
C VAL A 294 -18.44 12.49 -7.11
N LEU A 295 -18.40 12.11 -5.84
CA LEU A 295 -19.00 10.88 -5.34
C LEU A 295 -20.39 11.14 -4.75
N ILE A 296 -21.27 10.15 -4.92
CA ILE A 296 -22.65 10.16 -4.40
C ILE A 296 -22.70 9.23 -3.18
N GLU A 297 -23.31 9.69 -2.08
CA GLU A 297 -23.45 8.88 -0.87
C GLU A 297 -24.32 7.65 -1.11
N THR A 298 -23.96 6.53 -0.48
CA THR A 298 -24.73 5.29 -0.60
C THR A 298 -26.11 5.49 0.05
N SER A 299 -27.17 5.18 -0.70
CA SER A 299 -28.59 5.40 -0.34
C SER A 299 -29.12 4.77 0.98
N LYS A 300 -28.27 4.17 1.82
CA LYS A 300 -28.66 3.55 3.11
C LYS A 300 -28.95 4.55 4.24
N GLN A 301 -28.45 5.78 4.18
CA GLN A 301 -28.69 6.79 5.24
C GLN A 301 -30.01 7.56 5.04
N LEU A 302 -30.35 7.97 3.81
CA LEU A 302 -31.60 8.72 3.55
C LEU A 302 -32.89 7.95 3.90
N ASN A 303 -32.90 6.63 3.73
CA ASN A 303 -34.10 5.82 3.98
C ASN A 303 -34.49 5.76 5.46
N ASN A 304 -33.54 5.92 6.39
CA ASN A 304 -33.84 5.90 7.82
C ASN A 304 -34.32 7.26 8.31
N GLU A 305 -33.74 8.36 7.80
CA GLU A 305 -34.15 9.72 8.15
C GLU A 305 -35.52 10.09 7.58
N VAL A 306 -35.79 9.74 6.32
CA VAL A 306 -37.11 9.97 5.70
C VAL A 306 -38.20 9.14 6.38
N LYS A 307 -37.91 7.90 6.78
CA LYS A 307 -38.85 7.08 7.56
C LYS A 307 -39.12 7.69 8.94
N MET A 308 -38.08 8.15 9.65
CA MET A 308 -38.23 8.83 10.94
C MET A 308 -39.09 10.10 10.83
N ILE A 309 -38.86 10.94 9.81
CA ILE A 309 -39.65 12.15 9.56
C ILE A 309 -41.11 11.79 9.24
N ALA A 310 -41.34 10.75 8.44
CA ALA A 310 -42.69 10.26 8.15
C ALA A 310 -43.41 9.76 9.42
N TYR A 311 -42.73 9.03 10.31
CA TYR A 311 -43.30 8.59 11.58
C TYR A 311 -43.62 9.75 12.52
N VAL A 312 -42.75 10.77 12.60
CA VAL A 312 -42.98 11.97 13.43
C VAL A 312 -44.17 12.79 12.90
N LEU A 313 -44.27 12.98 11.58
CA LEU A 313 -45.41 13.66 10.96
C LEU A 313 -46.73 12.89 11.16
N LEU A 314 -46.68 11.56 11.09
CA LEU A 314 -47.85 10.71 11.39
C LEU A 314 -48.29 10.85 12.85
N LEU A 315 -47.34 10.88 13.79
CA LEU A 315 -47.61 11.07 15.22
C LEU A 315 -48.25 12.45 15.49
N ILE A 316 -47.72 13.51 14.86
CA ILE A 316 -48.27 14.86 14.95
C ILE A 316 -49.69 14.91 14.38
N ALA A 317 -49.95 14.28 13.23
CA ALA A 317 -51.30 14.20 12.64
C ALA A 317 -52.29 13.49 13.59
N PHE A 318 -51.90 12.39 14.24
CA PHE A 318 -52.72 11.70 15.23
C PHE A 318 -53.00 12.53 16.48
N LEU A 319 -52.05 13.35 16.92
CA LEU A 319 -52.24 14.31 18.01
C LEU A 319 -53.25 15.41 17.63
N PHE A 320 -53.19 15.94 16.40
CA PHE A 320 -54.14 16.95 15.94
C PHE A 320 -55.55 16.40 15.70
N ILE A 321 -55.69 15.17 15.20
CA ILE A 321 -57.01 14.51 15.05
C ILE A 321 -57.66 14.33 16.44
N ASN A 322 -56.90 13.95 17.47
CA ASN A 322 -57.43 13.82 18.83
C ASN A 322 -57.79 15.17 19.49
N VAL A 323 -57.14 16.27 19.12
CA VAL A 323 -57.50 17.62 19.60
C VAL A 323 -58.82 18.11 19.00
N PHE A 324 -59.17 17.69 17.78
CA PHE A 324 -60.43 18.08 17.13
C PHE A 324 -61.65 17.23 17.50
N VAL A 325 -61.49 16.03 18.07
CA VAL A 325 -62.61 15.12 18.43
C VAL A 325 -63.14 15.33 19.85
N LYS A 326 -62.79 16.43 20.53
CA LYS A 326 -63.44 16.87 21.78
C LYS A 326 -64.74 17.65 21.53
N LYS A 327 -65.70 17.07 20.80
CA LYS A 327 -67.14 17.40 20.93
C LYS A 327 -68.00 16.36 20.20
N ASN A 328 -68.59 15.49 21.01
CA ASN A 328 -69.74 14.62 20.73
C ASN A 328 -69.59 13.60 19.58
N PHE A 329 -69.27 12.34 19.89
CA PHE A 329 -69.87 11.21 19.18
C PHE A 329 -69.77 9.92 20.02
N PHE A 330 -70.92 9.30 20.27
CA PHE A 330 -71.08 7.97 20.89
C PHE A 330 -71.07 6.94 19.74
N ILE A 331 -70.20 5.93 19.78
CA ILE A 331 -70.22 4.83 18.80
C ILE A 331 -70.64 3.54 19.54
N PRO A 332 -71.76 2.90 19.18
CA PRO A 332 -72.12 1.60 19.71
C PRO A 332 -71.22 0.51 19.12
N GLY A 333 -70.88 -0.48 19.94
CA GLY A 333 -69.83 -1.45 19.66
C GLY A 333 -70.02 -2.28 18.39
N ALA A 334 -68.97 -2.34 17.57
CA ALA A 334 -68.54 -3.51 16.80
C ALA A 334 -67.23 -3.16 16.06
N SER A 335 -66.10 -3.64 16.59
CA SER A 335 -64.95 -4.18 15.85
C SER A 335 -63.69 -4.10 16.72
N MET A 336 -63.43 -5.19 17.44
CA MET A 336 -62.13 -5.50 18.03
C MET A 336 -61.15 -5.89 16.91
N SER A 337 -60.24 -5.01 16.53
CA SER A 337 -58.91 -5.36 15.97
C SER A 337 -58.11 -4.07 15.83
N TYR A 338 -56.81 -4.10 16.14
CA TYR A 338 -55.85 -2.98 16.18
C TYR A 338 -55.64 -2.24 17.52
N ALA A 339 -55.91 -2.89 18.65
CA ALA A 339 -55.36 -2.48 19.94
C ALA A 339 -54.31 -3.49 20.43
N ALA A 340 -53.14 -3.51 19.79
CA ALA A 340 -51.99 -4.25 20.31
C ALA A 340 -50.68 -3.68 19.72
N TRP A 341 -50.26 -2.49 20.18
CA TRP A 341 -48.83 -2.19 20.40
C TRP A 341 -48.51 -0.87 21.12
N PHE A 342 -49.48 -0.18 21.71
CA PHE A 342 -49.22 0.71 22.84
C PHE A 342 -50.40 0.58 23.79
N GLY A 343 -50.14 0.15 25.03
CA GLY A 343 -51.16 -0.05 26.04
C GLY A 343 -51.83 1.27 26.40
N PHE A 344 -52.94 1.59 25.74
CA PHE A 344 -53.88 2.59 26.21
C PHE A 344 -55.03 1.88 26.91
N THR A 345 -54.87 1.66 28.22
CA THR A 345 -56.00 1.44 29.11
C THR A 345 -56.82 2.74 29.13
N GLN A 346 -58.14 2.65 28.92
CA GLN A 346 -59.05 3.77 29.19
C GLN A 346 -58.77 4.28 30.61
N ILE A 347 -58.36 5.55 30.72
CA ILE A 347 -58.14 6.20 32.00
C ILE A 347 -59.52 6.67 32.49
N ASP A 348 -59.96 6.11 33.60
CA ASP A 348 -61.11 6.59 34.35
C ASP A 348 -60.75 7.94 35.00
N HIS A 349 -61.53 8.98 34.70
CA HIS A 349 -61.26 10.36 35.12
C HIS A 349 -61.62 10.65 36.59
N SER A 350 -61.99 9.63 37.38
CA SER A 350 -62.22 9.75 38.83
C SER A 350 -61.00 9.44 39.72
N ASP A 351 -59.85 9.03 39.17
CA ASP A 351 -58.65 8.72 39.96
C ASP A 351 -57.64 9.89 39.99
N PRO A 352 -57.28 10.44 41.17
CA PRO A 352 -56.30 11.52 41.30
C PRO A 352 -54.86 11.13 40.90
N HIS A 353 -54.53 9.85 40.75
CA HIS A 353 -53.20 9.40 40.28
C HIS A 353 -53.05 9.41 38.75
N ALA A 354 -54.13 9.60 37.99
CA ALA A 354 -54.11 9.65 36.53
C ALA A 354 -53.33 10.85 35.95
N TYR A 355 -53.22 11.94 36.70
CA TYR A 355 -52.50 13.14 36.27
C TYR A 355 -50.98 12.94 36.23
N LEU A 356 -50.42 12.07 37.08
CA LEU A 356 -48.98 11.77 37.11
C LEU A 356 -48.51 11.05 35.84
N LEU A 357 -49.31 10.14 35.28
CA LEU A 357 -48.93 9.37 34.10
C LEU A 357 -48.94 10.24 32.83
N SER A 358 -49.90 11.16 32.71
CA SER A 358 -49.98 12.12 31.60
C SER A 358 -48.81 13.13 31.61
N GLY A 359 -48.36 13.56 32.80
CA GLY A 359 -47.20 14.44 32.95
C GLY A 359 -45.88 13.78 32.58
N MET A 360 -45.70 12.48 32.86
CA MET A 360 -44.48 11.74 32.51
C MET A 360 -44.33 11.53 31.00
N VAL A 361 -45.43 11.31 30.26
CA VAL A 361 -45.38 11.16 28.80
C VAL A 361 -44.99 12.48 28.11
N ILE A 362 -45.46 13.62 28.62
CA ILE A 362 -45.09 14.96 28.10
C ILE A 362 -43.61 15.28 28.39
N LEU A 363 -43.10 14.89 29.55
CA LEU A 363 -41.69 15.08 29.94
C LEU A 363 -40.72 14.26 29.08
N VAL A 364 -41.07 13.02 28.71
CA VAL A 364 -40.24 12.19 27.84
C VAL A 364 -40.18 12.75 26.42
N VAL A 365 -41.31 13.24 25.89
CA VAL A 365 -41.35 13.87 24.55
C VAL A 365 -40.55 15.19 24.53
N ALA A 366 -40.63 15.99 25.60
CA ALA A 366 -39.84 17.21 25.74
C ALA A 366 -38.32 16.94 25.89
N ALA A 367 -37.95 15.91 26.65
CA ALA A 367 -36.55 15.51 26.82
C ALA A 367 -35.93 14.99 25.51
N CYS A 368 -36.67 14.18 24.75
CA CYS A 368 -36.23 13.71 23.43
C CYS A 368 -36.13 14.85 22.41
N GLY A 369 -37.07 15.81 22.43
CA GLY A 369 -37.01 17.01 21.59
C GLY A 369 -35.82 17.93 21.92
N TYR A 370 -35.50 18.08 23.21
CA TYR A 370 -34.37 18.91 23.67
C TYR A 370 -33.01 18.31 23.29
N SER A 371 -32.83 17.00 23.47
CA SER A 371 -31.61 16.30 23.03
C SER A 371 -31.41 16.36 21.51
N PHE A 372 -32.51 16.33 20.73
CA PHE A 372 -32.48 16.46 19.28
C PHE A 372 -32.11 17.88 18.81
N ILE A 373 -32.67 18.92 19.44
CA ILE A 373 -32.30 20.33 19.18
C ILE A 373 -30.83 20.59 19.54
N MET A 374 -30.35 20.04 20.65
CA MET A 374 -28.94 20.15 21.04
C MET A 374 -28.00 19.41 20.08
N SER A 375 -28.40 18.28 19.52
CA SER A 375 -27.64 17.58 18.47
C SER A 375 -27.56 18.38 17.17
N LEU A 376 -28.67 19.01 16.76
CA LEU A 376 -28.70 19.91 15.60
C LEU A 376 -27.89 21.21 15.81
N LEU A 377 -27.84 21.73 17.04
CA LEU A 377 -27.07 22.92 17.39
C LEU A 377 -25.56 22.62 17.53
N ASN A 378 -25.17 21.46 18.05
CA ASN A 378 -23.76 21.05 18.10
C ASN A 378 -23.15 20.84 16.70
N ASN A 379 -23.95 20.44 15.70
CA ASN A 379 -23.51 20.37 14.31
C ASN A 379 -23.41 21.73 13.59
N ARG A 380 -23.85 22.83 14.20
CA ARG A 380 -23.64 24.20 13.68
C ARG A 380 -22.35 24.87 14.19
N GLY A 381 -21.55 24.20 15.02
CA GLY A 381 -20.35 24.75 15.64
C GLY A 381 -19.15 24.97 14.71
N ASN A 382 -19.17 24.47 13.47
CA ASN A 382 -18.07 24.60 12.51
C ASN A 382 -18.43 25.43 11.27
N ILE A 383 -19.25 26.48 11.44
CA ILE A 383 -19.44 27.51 10.41
C ILE A 383 -18.92 28.84 10.96
N LYS A 384 -17.69 29.17 10.56
CA LYS A 384 -17.26 30.54 10.28
C LYS A 384 -16.63 30.57 8.90
#